data_AF-A0A353H0K3-F1
#
_entry.id   AF-A0A353H0K3-F1
#
_cell.length_a   1.000
_cell.length_b   1.000
_cell.length_c   1.000
_cell.angle_alpha   90.00
_cell.angle_beta   90.00
_cell.angle_gamma   90.00
#
_symmetry.space_group_name_H-M   'P 1'
#
loop_
_entity.id
_entity.type
_entity.pdbx_description
1 polymer ?
#
loop_
_entity_poly.entity_id
_entity_poly.type
_entity_poly.pdbx_seq_one_letter_code
_entity_poly.pdbx_strand_id
1 'polypeptide(L)'
;MTFEATFGRPFSPTFQPLSGGKDVAKFYCTTTGGETLTISALTVSAQVTVDWGDGSTNDYTGSGTRTHIYSGAGTFTIKISNPLNITALTLSDNKVTLNSADIAGMLNITSARFYLLKAGTFDSADVSAWRPTTFLPVLNAYRLCRNI
;
A
#
# COMPACT_ATOMS: atom_id res chain seq x y z
N MET A 1 41.21 1.28 45.11
CA MET A 1 39.80 1.31 44.70
C MET A 1 39.77 1.61 43.23
N THR A 2 39.63 0.57 42.42
CA THR A 2 39.54 0.67 40.96
C THR A 2 38.17 0.12 40.61
N PHE A 3 37.32 0.97 40.04
CA PHE A 3 35.94 0.63 39.68
C PHE A 3 35.99 -0.05 38.30
N GLU A 4 35.88 -1.38 38.29
CA GLU A 4 35.66 -2.16 37.06
C GLU A 4 34.17 -2.05 36.69
N ALA A 5 33.87 -1.35 35.60
CA ALA A 5 32.55 -1.40 34.98
C ALA A 5 32.54 -2.52 33.93
N THR A 6 31.98 -3.68 34.30
CA THR A 6 31.69 -4.77 33.36
C THR A 6 30.66 -4.28 32.34
N PHE A 7 31.08 -3.96 31.12
CA PHE A 7 30.16 -3.63 30.04
C PHE A 7 29.48 -4.92 29.55
N GLY A 8 28.21 -5.06 29.87
CA GLY A 8 27.37 -6.17 29.45
C GLY A 8 27.04 -6.12 27.96
N ARG A 9 27.16 -7.30 27.34
CA ARG A 9 26.60 -7.77 26.05
C ARG A 9 27.16 -7.11 24.77
N PRO A 10 27.56 -7.91 23.77
CA PRO A 10 27.91 -7.39 22.45
C PRO A 10 26.65 -6.79 21.81
N PHE A 11 26.71 -5.52 21.48
CA PHE A 11 25.84 -4.89 20.51
C PHE A 11 26.03 -5.63 19.19
N SER A 12 25.04 -6.40 18.76
CA SER A 12 24.88 -6.71 17.34
C SER A 12 24.24 -5.49 16.71
N PRO A 13 24.96 -4.66 15.94
CA PRO A 13 24.30 -3.68 15.09
C PRO A 13 23.69 -4.47 13.94
N THR A 14 22.48 -4.99 14.12
CA THR A 14 21.65 -5.27 12.96
C THR A 14 21.42 -3.90 12.34
N PHE A 15 22.16 -3.59 11.28
CA PHE A 15 21.89 -2.45 10.43
C PHE A 15 20.50 -2.70 9.84
N GLN A 16 19.44 -2.27 10.53
CA GLN A 16 18.13 -2.09 9.91
C GLN A 16 18.35 -0.98 8.88
N PRO A 17 18.25 -1.25 7.57
CA PRO A 17 18.42 -0.20 6.60
C PRO A 17 17.33 0.85 6.86
N LEU A 18 17.78 2.07 7.15
CA LEU A 18 16.93 3.24 7.15
C LEU A 18 16.42 3.46 5.72
N SER A 19 15.18 3.03 5.44
CA SER A 19 14.32 3.81 4.55
C SER A 19 12.94 3.87 5.18
N GLY A 20 12.60 5.01 5.76
CA GLY A 20 11.28 5.32 6.35
C GLY A 20 10.16 5.43 5.32
N GLY A 21 10.01 4.43 4.44
CA GLY A 21 8.77 4.12 3.76
C GLY A 21 8.15 2.93 4.47
N LYS A 22 6.82 2.88 4.62
CA LYS A 22 6.17 1.64 5.03
C LYS A 22 6.60 0.54 4.04
N ASP A 23 7.35 -0.47 4.48
CA ASP A 23 7.81 -1.60 3.64
C ASP A 23 6.67 -2.44 3.04
N VAL A 24 5.43 -2.11 3.43
CA VAL A 24 4.21 -2.71 2.98
C VAL A 24 3.22 -1.60 2.66
N ALA A 25 2.77 -1.53 1.40
CA ALA A 25 1.61 -0.74 1.05
C ALA A 25 0.35 -1.51 1.43
N LYS A 26 -0.69 -0.81 1.90
CA LYS A 26 -1.95 -1.48 2.24
C LYS A 26 -3.19 -0.66 1.90
N PHE A 27 -4.29 -1.36 1.70
CA PHE A 27 -5.62 -0.80 1.54
C PHE A 27 -6.65 -1.82 2.00
N TYR A 28 -7.91 -1.41 2.12
CA TYR A 28 -8.98 -2.27 2.61
C TYR A 28 -9.99 -2.55 1.51
N CYS A 29 -10.59 -3.73 1.55
CA CYS A 29 -11.72 -4.10 0.70
C CYS A 29 -12.86 -4.57 1.60
N THR A 30 -14.06 -4.00 1.45
CA THR A 30 -15.26 -4.54 2.11
C THR A 30 -16.09 -5.30 1.10
N THR A 31 -16.38 -6.57 1.38
CA THR A 31 -17.24 -7.40 0.54
C THR A 31 -18.49 -7.88 1.29
N THR A 32 -19.53 -8.22 0.53
CA THR A 32 -20.75 -8.87 1.05
C THR A 32 -20.74 -10.41 0.90
N GLY A 33 -19.63 -10.97 0.42
CA GLY A 33 -19.43 -12.41 0.20
C GLY A 33 -19.73 -12.83 -1.25
N GLY A 34 -18.87 -13.68 -1.81
CA GLY A 34 -18.94 -14.09 -3.22
C GLY A 34 -18.54 -12.99 -4.21
N GLU A 35 -17.90 -11.92 -3.74
CA GLU A 35 -17.56 -10.75 -4.55
C GLU A 35 -16.09 -10.76 -4.97
N THR A 36 -15.84 -10.26 -6.19
CA THR A 36 -14.49 -10.08 -6.72
C THR A 36 -14.01 -8.65 -6.46
N LEU A 37 -12.81 -8.52 -5.89
CA LEU A 37 -12.03 -7.30 -5.86
C LEU A 37 -11.18 -7.23 -7.14
N THR A 38 -11.23 -6.08 -7.81
CA THR A 38 -10.40 -5.82 -9.00
C THR A 38 -9.40 -4.69 -8.77
N ILE A 39 -8.12 -5.01 -8.89
CA ILE A 39 -7.04 -4.02 -9.06
C ILE A 39 -6.86 -3.83 -10.56
N SER A 40 -7.42 -2.74 -11.08
CA SER A 40 -7.54 -2.48 -12.52
C SER A 40 -6.18 -2.45 -13.22
N ALA A 41 -5.16 -1.91 -12.55
CA ALA A 41 -3.78 -2.02 -13.00
C ALA A 41 -2.82 -2.07 -11.80
N LEU A 42 -1.98 -3.10 -11.77
CA LEU A 42 -0.80 -3.18 -10.92
C LEU A 42 0.42 -3.41 -11.82
N THR A 43 1.29 -2.41 -11.89
CA THR A 43 2.57 -2.51 -12.60
C THR A 43 3.71 -2.47 -11.61
N VAL A 44 4.57 -3.47 -11.70
CA VAL A 44 5.73 -3.61 -10.83
C VAL A 44 7.01 -3.82 -11.63
N SER A 45 8.11 -3.23 -11.16
CA SER A 45 9.44 -3.34 -11.76
C SER A 45 10.17 -4.63 -11.37
N ALA A 46 9.79 -5.23 -10.25
CA ALA A 46 10.26 -6.52 -9.75
C ALA A 46 9.10 -7.25 -9.07
N GLN A 47 9.30 -8.52 -8.69
CA GLN A 47 8.27 -9.30 -8.02
C GLN A 47 7.77 -8.60 -6.75
N VAL A 48 6.46 -8.58 -6.57
CA VAL A 48 5.79 -8.21 -5.32
C VAL A 48 4.82 -9.31 -4.92
N THR A 49 4.58 -9.44 -3.63
CA THR A 49 3.57 -10.35 -3.08
C THR A 49 2.38 -9.53 -2.61
N VAL A 50 1.20 -9.90 -3.07
CA VAL A 50 -0.08 -9.37 -2.61
C VAL A 50 -0.71 -10.38 -1.67
N ASP A 51 -0.84 -10.00 -0.40
CA ASP A 51 -1.63 -10.70 0.62
C ASP A 51 -3.04 -10.12 0.60
N TRP A 52 -4.04 -10.96 0.33
CA TRP A 52 -5.43 -10.57 0.20
C TRP A 52 -6.14 -10.41 1.55
N GLY A 53 -5.49 -10.80 2.65
CA GLY A 53 -6.04 -10.68 4.00
C GLY A 53 -7.06 -11.75 4.38
N ASP A 54 -7.32 -12.73 3.50
CA ASP A 54 -8.15 -13.92 3.76
C ASP A 54 -7.31 -15.21 3.96
N GLY A 55 -5.98 -15.06 4.03
CA GLY A 55 -5.03 -16.16 4.09
C GLY A 55 -4.44 -16.55 2.72
N SER A 56 -4.97 -16.00 1.63
CA SER A 56 -4.44 -16.20 0.28
C SER A 56 -3.41 -15.13 -0.08
N THR A 57 -2.37 -15.55 -0.81
CA THR A 57 -1.35 -14.64 -1.35
C THR A 57 -1.08 -14.94 -2.82
N ASN A 58 -0.74 -13.91 -3.60
CA ASN A 58 -0.26 -14.07 -4.98
C ASN A 58 0.99 -13.24 -5.24
N ASP A 59 1.92 -13.81 -5.99
CA ASP A 59 3.08 -13.08 -6.49
C ASP A 59 2.79 -12.51 -7.88
N TYR A 60 3.15 -11.25 -8.08
CA TYR A 60 2.97 -10.55 -9.33
C TYR A 60 4.27 -9.98 -9.87
N THR A 61 4.44 -10.10 -11.18
CA THR A 61 5.49 -9.47 -11.98
C THR A 61 4.87 -8.72 -13.16
N GLY A 62 5.58 -7.72 -13.68
CA GLY A 62 5.15 -6.93 -14.84
C GLY A 62 3.90 -6.09 -14.59
N SER A 63 3.16 -5.80 -15.66
CA SER A 63 1.92 -5.01 -15.66
C SER A 63 0.70 -5.88 -15.90
N GLY A 64 -0.39 -5.65 -15.17
CA GLY A 64 -1.68 -6.24 -15.50
C GLY A 64 -2.79 -5.98 -14.48
N THR A 65 -4.00 -6.37 -14.84
CA THR A 65 -5.16 -6.42 -13.94
C THR A 65 -5.04 -7.60 -12.99
N ARG A 66 -5.31 -7.38 -11.70
CA ARG A 66 -5.26 -8.42 -10.66
C ARG A 66 -6.62 -8.54 -10.01
N THR A 67 -7.09 -9.76 -9.81
CA THR A 67 -8.43 -10.04 -9.28
C THR A 67 -8.36 -11.08 -8.18
N HIS A 68 -9.19 -10.93 -7.14
CA HIS A 68 -9.34 -11.92 -6.08
C HIS A 68 -10.79 -12.05 -5.66
N ILE A 69 -11.23 -13.28 -5.40
CA ILE A 69 -12.61 -13.59 -5.02
C ILE A 69 -12.66 -13.84 -3.53
N TYR A 70 -13.51 -13.10 -2.82
CA TYR A 70 -13.73 -13.31 -1.39
C TYR A 70 -14.99 -14.14 -1.17
N SER A 71 -14.83 -15.32 -0.56
CA SER A 71 -15.94 -16.24 -0.26
C SER A 71 -16.86 -15.72 0.84
N GLY A 72 -16.30 -15.03 1.85
CA GLY A 72 -17.04 -14.48 2.98
C GLY A 72 -17.28 -12.97 2.88
N ALA A 73 -18.33 -12.51 3.55
CA ALA A 73 -18.54 -11.09 3.82
C ALA A 73 -17.54 -10.61 4.89
N GLY A 74 -17.00 -9.41 4.72
CA GLY A 74 -16.05 -8.86 5.68
C GLY A 74 -15.29 -7.66 5.17
N THR A 75 -14.40 -7.13 6.01
CA THR A 75 -13.40 -6.15 5.58
C THR A 75 -12.03 -6.81 5.62
N PHE A 76 -11.40 -6.90 4.46
CA PHE A 76 -10.11 -7.53 4.24
C PHE A 76 -9.03 -6.46 4.13
N THR A 77 -7.85 -6.73 4.70
CA THR A 77 -6.70 -5.85 4.61
C THR A 77 -5.74 -6.39 3.56
N ILE A 78 -5.68 -5.72 2.42
CA ILE A 78 -4.79 -6.10 1.33
C ILE A 78 -3.44 -5.45 1.61
N LYS A 79 -2.38 -6.25 1.55
CA LYS A 79 -1.00 -5.82 1.75
C LYS A 79 -0.18 -6.15 0.52
N ILE A 80 0.65 -5.22 0.08
CA ILE A 80 1.58 -5.40 -1.02
C ILE A 80 2.99 -5.22 -0.47
N SER A 81 3.82 -6.25 -0.58
CA SER A 81 5.22 -6.17 -0.18
C SER A 81 6.03 -5.29 -1.13
N ASN A 82 7.12 -4.71 -0.62
CA ASN A 82 8.09 -3.96 -1.41
C ASN A 82 7.46 -2.86 -2.27
N PRO A 83 6.77 -1.87 -1.68
CA PRO A 83 6.05 -0.84 -2.43
C PRO A 83 6.96 0.04 -3.31
N LEU A 84 8.27 0.04 -3.07
CA LEU A 84 9.27 0.65 -3.95
C LEU A 84 9.30 0.02 -5.35
N ASN A 85 8.85 -1.22 -5.51
CA ASN A 85 8.77 -1.88 -6.82
C ASN A 85 7.51 -1.51 -7.59
N ILE A 86 6.53 -0.83 -6.96
CA ILE A 86 5.27 -0.45 -7.59
C ILE A 86 5.48 0.84 -8.39
N THR A 87 5.28 0.75 -9.70
CA THR A 87 5.40 1.89 -10.62
C THR A 87 4.05 2.40 -11.09
N ALA A 88 3.02 1.55 -11.13
CA ALA A 88 1.66 2.00 -11.38
C ALA A 88 0.63 1.26 -10.53
N LEU A 89 -0.31 2.01 -9.98
CA LEU A 89 -1.45 1.49 -9.23
C LEU A 89 -2.74 2.19 -9.66
N THR A 90 -3.68 1.43 -10.21
CA THR A 90 -5.04 1.89 -10.51
C THR A 90 -6.05 1.08 -9.72
N LEU A 91 -6.79 1.76 -8.85
CA LEU A 91 -7.91 1.19 -8.09
C LEU A 91 -9.19 1.89 -8.55
N SER A 92 -10.18 1.09 -8.97
CA SER A 92 -11.46 1.61 -9.47
C SER A 92 -12.68 0.80 -8.99
N ASP A 93 -12.60 0.23 -7.80
CA ASP A 93 -13.61 -0.66 -7.24
C ASP A 93 -14.30 0.00 -6.04
N ASN A 94 -15.64 0.01 -6.04
CA ASN A 94 -16.47 0.63 -5.00
C ASN A 94 -16.47 -0.11 -3.66
N LYS A 95 -15.66 -1.17 -3.55
CA LYS A 95 -15.39 -1.92 -2.32
C LYS A 95 -14.14 -1.43 -1.60
N VAL A 96 -13.26 -0.70 -2.31
CA VAL A 96 -11.96 -0.30 -1.81
C VAL A 96 -12.06 0.92 -0.89
N THR A 97 -11.41 0.83 0.26
CA THR A 97 -11.13 1.96 1.14
C THR A 97 -9.61 2.20 1.21
N LEU A 98 -9.18 3.42 0.87
CA LEU A 98 -7.76 3.75 0.71
C LEU A 98 -7.35 4.93 1.60
N ASN A 99 -6.25 4.80 2.32
CA ASN A 99 -5.63 5.93 3.02
C ASN A 99 -4.27 6.25 2.40
N SER A 100 -4.01 7.51 2.08
CA SER A 100 -2.73 7.97 1.51
C SER A 100 -1.52 7.57 2.35
N ALA A 101 -1.62 7.67 3.68
CA ALA A 101 -0.58 7.24 4.61
C ALA A 101 -0.20 5.76 4.46
N ASP A 102 -1.13 4.90 4.00
CA ASP A 102 -0.91 3.47 3.84
C ASP A 102 -0.25 3.09 2.52
N ILE A 103 -0.19 4.02 1.57
CA ILE A 103 0.47 3.84 0.27
C ILE A 103 1.70 4.72 0.10
N ALA A 104 1.95 5.65 1.02
CA ALA A 104 3.06 6.61 0.98
C ALA A 104 4.43 6.00 0.62
N GLY A 105 4.68 4.73 0.98
CA GLY A 105 5.91 4.00 0.64
C GLY A 105 6.16 3.72 -0.85
N MET A 106 5.20 3.99 -1.75
CA MET A 106 5.37 3.82 -3.20
C MET A 106 6.18 4.97 -3.84
N LEU A 107 7.47 5.08 -3.50
CA LEU A 107 8.29 6.21 -3.92
C LEU A 107 8.59 6.26 -5.43
N ASN A 108 8.56 5.10 -6.10
CA ASN A 108 8.82 4.97 -7.54
C ASN A 108 7.55 5.01 -8.41
N ILE A 109 6.43 5.45 -7.84
CA ILE A 109 5.17 5.49 -8.57
C ILE A 109 5.18 6.56 -9.66
N THR A 110 4.90 6.15 -10.89
CA THR A 110 4.77 7.04 -12.06
C THR A 110 3.30 7.29 -12.41
N SER A 111 2.42 6.32 -12.11
CA SER A 111 0.98 6.42 -12.38
C SER A 111 0.16 5.96 -11.17
N ALA A 112 -0.58 6.89 -10.57
CA ALA A 112 -1.50 6.60 -9.47
C ALA A 112 -2.91 7.10 -9.84
N ARG A 113 -3.87 6.17 -9.93
CA ARG A 113 -5.25 6.46 -10.29
C ARG A 113 -6.19 5.81 -9.28
N PHE A 114 -6.91 6.63 -8.53
CA PHE A 114 -7.81 6.18 -7.49
C PHE A 114 -9.15 6.83 -7.75
N TYR A 115 -10.12 6.07 -8.29
CA TYR A 115 -11.43 6.61 -8.64
C TYR A 115 -12.56 5.65 -8.29
N LEU A 116 -13.78 6.13 -8.04
CA LEU A 116 -14.94 5.29 -7.72
C LEU A 116 -14.73 4.37 -6.50
N LEU A 117 -13.85 4.75 -5.58
CA LEU A 117 -13.59 3.99 -4.35
C LEU A 117 -14.78 4.13 -3.39
N LYS A 118 -14.93 3.14 -2.49
CA LYS A 118 -15.95 3.16 -1.42
C LYS A 118 -15.79 4.39 -0.54
N ALA A 119 -14.57 4.60 -0.07
CA ALA A 119 -14.19 5.62 0.89
C ALA A 119 -12.66 5.79 0.88
N GLY A 120 -12.17 6.77 1.63
CA GLY A 120 -10.75 6.93 1.85
C GLY A 120 -10.40 8.30 2.39
N THR A 121 -9.16 8.43 2.86
CA THR A 121 -8.58 9.72 3.22
C THR A 121 -7.37 9.93 2.32
N PHE A 122 -7.33 11.08 1.65
CA PHE A 122 -6.18 11.45 0.83
C PHE A 122 -5.62 12.78 1.32
N ASP A 123 -4.46 12.70 1.96
CA ASP A 123 -3.66 13.85 2.39
C ASP A 123 -2.43 13.95 1.48
N SER A 124 -2.22 15.13 0.90
CA SER A 124 -1.06 15.40 0.05
C SER A 124 0.26 15.36 0.83
N ALA A 125 0.22 15.57 2.15
CA ALA A 125 1.41 15.48 3.01
C ALA A 125 1.97 14.05 3.04
N ASP A 126 1.10 13.03 3.06
CA ASP A 126 1.49 11.62 3.09
C ASP A 126 2.23 11.20 1.81
N VAL A 127 1.81 11.72 0.67
CA VAL A 127 2.38 11.41 -0.65
C VAL A 127 3.32 12.50 -1.16
N SER A 128 3.79 13.38 -0.28
CA SER A 128 4.62 14.54 -0.63
C SER A 128 5.96 14.15 -1.28
N ALA A 129 6.42 12.91 -1.07
CA ALA A 129 7.61 12.35 -1.70
C ALA A 129 7.35 11.79 -3.12
N TRP A 130 6.10 11.61 -3.53
CA TRP A 130 5.76 11.00 -4.82
C TRP A 130 6.07 11.93 -5.99
N ARG A 131 6.57 11.37 -7.10
CA ARG A 131 6.87 12.12 -8.34
C ARG A 131 6.18 11.49 -9.56
N PRO A 132 4.83 11.34 -9.55
CA PRO A 132 4.11 10.70 -10.64
C PRO A 132 3.99 11.62 -11.85
N THR A 133 4.03 11.05 -13.05
CA THR A 133 3.67 11.76 -14.29
C THR A 133 2.16 11.79 -14.51
N THR A 134 1.44 10.81 -13.96
CA THR A 134 -0.01 10.73 -13.98
C THR A 134 -0.54 10.53 -12.57
N PHE A 135 -1.34 11.49 -12.09
CA PHE A 135 -1.92 11.43 -10.75
C PHE A 135 -3.39 11.87 -10.77
N LEU A 136 -4.29 10.92 -10.50
CA LEU A 136 -5.74 11.14 -10.50
C LEU A 136 -6.38 10.59 -9.21
N PRO A 137 -6.42 11.40 -8.12
CA PRO A 137 -7.10 11.04 -6.89
C PRO A 137 -8.56 11.52 -6.94
N VAL A 138 -9.44 10.82 -7.65
CA VAL A 138 -10.89 11.09 -7.57
C VAL A 138 -11.50 10.18 -6.51
N LEU A 139 -11.26 10.47 -5.24
CA LEU A 139 -12.12 9.90 -4.20
C LEU A 139 -13.54 10.44 -4.44
N ASN A 140 -14.55 9.58 -4.45
CA ASN A 140 -15.95 10.01 -4.56
C ASN A 140 -16.18 11.21 -3.62
N ALA A 141 -16.66 12.31 -4.21
CA ALA A 141 -16.57 13.65 -3.67
C ALA A 141 -17.30 13.81 -2.33
N TYR A 142 -16.63 13.61 -1.19
CA TYR A 142 -17.14 14.07 0.11
C TYR A 142 -16.11 14.58 1.12
N ARG A 143 -14.80 14.50 0.89
CA ARG A 143 -13.77 15.09 1.77
C ARG A 143 -12.49 15.53 1.04
N LEU A 144 -12.63 16.30 -0.04
CA LEU A 144 -11.49 17.02 -0.61
C LEU A 144 -11.24 18.33 0.16
N CYS A 145 -9.98 18.51 0.56
CA CYS A 145 -9.35 19.65 1.22
C CYS A 145 -9.46 19.72 2.77
N ARG A 146 -8.38 19.33 3.44
CA ARG A 146 -7.82 20.17 4.52
C ARG A 146 -6.51 20.72 3.95
N ASN A 147 -6.48 22.04 3.77
CA ASN A 147 -5.42 22.85 3.17
C ASN A 147 -3.99 22.42 3.54
N ILE A 148 -3.13 22.42 2.54
CA ILE A 148 -1.84 23.14 2.60
C ILE A 148 -1.93 24.32 1.64
#